data_AF-A0A369CJ35-F1
#
_entry.id   AF-A0A369CJ35-F1
#
_cell.length_a   1.000
_cell.length_b   1.000
_cell.length_c   1.000
_cell.angle_alpha   90.00
_cell.angle_beta   90.00
_cell.angle_gamma   90.00
#
_symmetry.space_group_name_H-M   'P 1'
#
loop_
_entity.id
_entity.type
_entity.pdbx_description
1 polymer ?
#
loop_
_entity_poly.entity_id
_entity_poly.type
_entity_poly.pdbx_seq_one_letter_code
_entity_poly.pdbx_strand_id
1 'polypeptide(L)' 'MSKASGSCDLCGLPVEGKPFELRTPAGVLQFCCDGCRGIYRLLNDVEEIPEKPDPEADVSDTPPG' A
#
# COMPACT_ATOMS: atom_id res chain seq x y z
N MET A 1 14.27 -10.23 -19.53
CA MET A 1 12.83 -10.03 -19.26
C MET A 1 12.65 -9.95 -17.76
N SER A 2 12.65 -8.75 -17.17
CA SER A 2 12.43 -8.61 -15.73
C SER A 2 10.94 -8.77 -15.46
N LYS A 3 10.58 -9.98 -15.02
CA LYS A 3 9.22 -10.45 -14.82
C LYS A 3 8.78 -10.16 -13.39
N ALA A 4 7.79 -9.29 -13.24
CA ALA A 4 6.79 -9.32 -12.19
C ALA A 4 5.68 -8.30 -12.53
N SER A 5 4.81 -8.62 -13.49
CA SER A 5 3.55 -7.88 -13.68
C SER A 5 2.40 -8.82 -13.36
N GLY A 6 1.93 -8.76 -12.12
CA GLY A 6 0.64 -9.37 -11.75
C GLY A 6 -0.51 -8.51 -12.29
N SER A 7 -1.71 -9.09 -12.27
CA SER A 7 -2.96 -8.35 -12.53
C SER A 7 -3.45 -7.69 -11.24
N CYS A 8 -4.12 -6.55 -11.36
CA CYS A 8 -4.79 -5.91 -10.24
C CYS A 8 -5.87 -6.82 -9.66
N ASP A 9 -5.85 -7.01 -8.34
CA ASP A 9 -6.81 -7.88 -7.63
C ASP A 9 -8.25 -7.34 -7.60
N LEU A 10 -8.47 -6.07 -7.99
CA LEU A 10 -9.80 -5.48 -8.09
C LEU A 10 -10.35 -5.45 -9.52
N CYS A 11 -9.61 -4.87 -10.47
CA CYS A 11 -10.12 -4.61 -11.82
C CYS A 11 -9.57 -5.57 -12.89
N GLY A 12 -8.62 -6.44 -12.53
CA GLY A 12 -8.00 -7.41 -13.45
C GLY A 12 -7.06 -6.82 -14.49
N LEU A 13 -6.85 -5.50 -14.52
CA LEU A 13 -5.93 -4.86 -15.44
C LEU A 13 -4.46 -5.15 -15.08
N PRO A 14 -3.53 -5.09 -16.05
CA PRO A 14 -2.11 -5.23 -15.77
C PRO A 14 -1.62 -4.20 -14.75
N VAL A 15 -0.80 -4.64 -13.79
CA VAL A 15 -0.03 -3.73 -12.93
C VAL A 15 1.23 -3.33 -13.68
N GLU A 16 1.28 -2.07 -14.10
CA GLU A 16 2.44 -1.48 -14.76
C GLU A 16 3.32 -0.79 -13.71
N GLY A 17 4.55 -1.27 -13.53
CA GLY A 17 5.50 -0.67 -12.58
C GLY A 17 5.35 -1.19 -11.15
N LYS A 18 5.50 -0.31 -10.14
CA LYS A 18 5.44 -0.69 -8.72
C LYS A 18 3.96 -0.85 -8.30
N PRO A 19 3.52 -2.04 -7.83
CA PRO A 19 2.16 -2.23 -7.35
C PRO A 19 1.87 -1.36 -6.13
N PHE A 20 0.61 -0.98 -5.99
CA PHE A 20 0.08 -0.56 -4.70
C PHE A 20 -0.30 -1.81 -3.92
N GLU A 21 0.34 -2.05 -2.79
CA GLU A 21 0.09 -3.25 -1.99
C GLU A 21 -0.87 -2.97 -0.83
N LEU A 22 -1.69 -3.96 -0.46
CA LEU A 22 -2.49 -3.96 0.76
C LEU A 22 -2.26 -5.28 1.50
N ARG A 23 -1.72 -5.19 2.72
CA ARG A 23 -1.61 -6.34 3.61
C ARG A 23 -2.96 -6.57 4.28
N THR A 24 -3.50 -7.76 4.11
CA THR A 24 -4.74 -8.22 4.74
C THR A 24 -4.46 -9.50 5.53
N PRO A 25 -5.35 -9.92 6.45
CA PRO A 25 -5.21 -11.23 7.13
C PRO A 25 -5.17 -12.42 6.16
N ALA A 26 -5.75 -12.29 4.96
CA ALA A 26 -5.76 -13.33 3.94
C ALA A 26 -4.47 -13.37 3.09
N GLY A 27 -3.65 -12.32 3.13
CA GLY A 27 -2.44 -12.19 2.32
C GLY A 27 -2.19 -10.78 1.81
N VAL A 28 -1.21 -10.64 0.92
CA VAL A 28 -0.87 -9.37 0.27
C VAL A 28 -1.62 -9.28 -1.06
N LEU A 29 -2.37 -8.19 -1.23
CA LEU A 29 -3.06 -7.84 -2.47
C LEU A 29 -2.28 -6.75 -3.20
N GLN A 30 -2.38 -6.72 -4.53
CA GLN A 30 -1.74 -5.77 -5.42
C GLN A 30 -2.76 -5.06 -6.32
N PHE A 31 -2.56 -3.75 -6.49
CA PHE A 31 -3.45 -2.89 -7.26
C PHE A 31 -2.69 -2.07 -8.30
N CYS A 32 -3.31 -1.83 -9.46
CA CYS A 32 -2.71 -1.03 -10.53
C CYS A 32 -2.68 0.48 -10.21
N CYS A 33 -3.53 0.94 -9.28
CA CYS A 33 -3.61 2.34 -8.87
C CYS A 33 -4.14 2.49 -7.44
N ASP A 34 -3.94 3.68 -6.86
CA ASP A 34 -4.45 4.04 -5.53
C ASP A 34 -5.98 3.93 -5.43
N GLY A 35 -6.69 4.28 -6.50
CA GLY A 35 -8.15 4.18 -6.58
C GLY A 35 -8.65 2.74 -6.41
N CYS A 36 -7.98 1.75 -7.02
CA CYS A 36 -8.36 0.35 -6.83
C CYS A 36 -8.11 -0.11 -5.39
N ARG A 37 -7.02 0.34 -4.76
CA ARG A 37 -6.74 0.05 -3.35
C ARG A 37 -7.81 0.66 -2.42
N GLY A 38 -8.17 1.92 -2.65
CA GLY A 38 -9.19 2.64 -1.87
C GLY A 38 -10.58 2.03 -2.00
N ILE A 39 -11.01 1.68 -3.23
CA ILE A 39 -12.30 1.00 -3.46
C ILE A 39 -12.32 -0.36 -2.77
N TYR A 40 -11.23 -1.13 -2.87
CA TYR A 40 -11.16 -2.43 -2.20
C TYR A 40 -11.34 -2.29 -0.68
N ARG A 41 -10.68 -1.31 -0.06
CA ARG A 41 -10.84 -1.02 1.37
C ARG A 41 -12.27 -0.66 1.74
N LEU A 42 -12.89 0.21 0.94
CA LEU A 42 -14.27 0.63 1.16
C LEU A 42 -15.27 -0.53 1.04
N LEU A 43 -15.05 -1.44 0.09
CA LEU A 43 -15.94 -2.58 -0.14
C LEU A 43 -15.77 -3.71 0.89
N ASN A 44 -14.59 -3.81 1.51
CA ASN A 44 -14.25 -4.92 2.41
C ASN A 44 -14.10 -4.46 3.87
N ASP A 45 -14.42 -3.20 4.19
CA ASP A 45 -14.21 -2.58 5.50
C ASP A 45 -12.79 -2.83 6.07
N VAL A 46 -11.78 -2.73 5.20
CA VAL A 46 -10.38 -2.97 5.57
C VAL A 46 -9.74 -1.67 6.01
N GLU A 47 -9.47 -1.54 7.30
CA GLU A 47 -8.55 -0.53 7.82
C GLU A 47 -7.11 -0.90 7.43
N GLU A 48 -6.39 0.04 6.82
CA GLU A 48 -4.98 -0.15 6.47
C GLU A 48 -4.18 -0.31 7.75
N ILE A 49 -3.56 -1.48 7.94
CA ILE A 49 -2.58 -1.66 9.00
C ILE A 49 -1.39 -0.79 8.59
N PRO A 50 -1.08 0.30 9.31
CA PRO A 50 0.05 1.15 8.94
C PRO A 50 1.30 0.27 8.90
N GLU A 51 2.01 0.27 7.77
CA GLU A 51 3.37 -0.25 7.74
C GLU A 51 4.11 0.50 8.84
N LYS A 52 4.79 -0.26 9.73
CA LYS A 52 5.37 0.25 10.98
C LYS A 52 5.97 1.63 10.73
N PRO A 53 5.62 2.66 11.53
CA PRO A 53 6.17 3.98 11.32
C PRO A 53 7.69 3.85 11.31
N ASP A 54 8.33 4.36 10.27
CA ASP A 54 9.78 4.49 10.22
C ASP A 54 10.22 5.11 11.56
N PRO A 55 11.16 4.49 12.30
CA PRO A 55 11.67 5.04 13.54
C PRO A 55 12.61 6.20 13.24
N GLU A 56 12.12 7.24 12.56
CA GLU A 56 12.84 8.48 12.26
C GLU A 56 11.92 9.68 12.49
N ALA A 57 11.20 9.68 13.60
CA ALA A 57 10.95 10.91 14.35
C ALA A 57 12.19 11.16 15.22
N ASP A 58 13.34 11.42 14.57
CA ASP A 58 14.52 11.92 15.27
C ASP A 58 14.25 13.37 15.64
N VAL A 59 14.25 13.57 16.95
CA VAL A 59 14.15 14.82 17.67
C VAL A 59 15.15 15.85 17.13
N SER A 60 14.66 16.92 16.50
CA SER A 60 15.37 18.21 16.54
C SER A 60 14.41 19.37 16.71
N ASP A 61 13.45 19.21 17.63
CA ASP A 61 12.98 20.35 18.43
C ASP A 61 13.97 20.51 19.60
N THR A 62 14.93 21.41 19.44
CA THR A 62 15.59 22.05 20.58
C THR A 62 16.01 23.46 20.16
N PRO A 63 15.21 24.47 20.53
CA PRO A 63 15.79 25.72 20.99
C PRO A 63 15.29 26.00 22.41
N PRO A 64 16.20 25.93 23.39
CA PRO A 64 16.15 26.89 24.48
C PRO A 64 17.50 27.60 24.59
N GLY A 65 17.51 28.91 24.36
CA GLY A 65 18.67 29.79 24.56
C GLY A 65 18.65 31.02 23.68
#